data_AF-A0A968T034-F1
#
_entry.id   AF-A0A968T034-F1
#
_cell.length_a   1.000
_cell.length_b   1.000
_cell.length_c   1.000
_cell.angle_alpha   90.00
_cell.angle_beta   90.00
_cell.angle_gamma   90.00
#
_symmetry.space_group_name_H-M   'P 1'
#
loop_
_entity.id
_entity.type
_entity.pdbx_description
1 polymer ?
#
loop_
_entity_poly.entity_id
_entity_poly.type
_entity_poly.pdbx_seq_one_letter_code
_entity_poly.pdbx_strand_id
1 'polypeptide(L)'
;MPALMFAILVLISCQTGEKKPTRSGSGTAANGQEQSIQLKVNRFEMDLFSIPFDSVAKAVPGLEAKYGAFFDIFTNKIINIGSSKKPEFANYLKSFITDRYMFLTFQKVKEVYPDINTQADELENAFIRYHEIFPEKVIPHFYTLISGYNQSVVTADSVLAISLDKYLGPDCEYYDNLGLAMYQRRVMDKAYVSTDAMRGWCYSEFMFNDSAENVLTNNVVRR
;
A
#
# COMPACT_ATOMS: atom_id res chain seq x y z
N MET A 1 72.77 15.67 16.16
CA MET A 1 72.81 16.37 14.86
C MET A 1 73.29 15.39 13.79
N PRO A 2 72.78 15.40 12.55
CA PRO A 2 71.40 15.19 12.02
C PRO A 2 71.25 13.74 11.48
N ALA A 3 70.08 13.09 11.36
CA ALA A 3 68.94 13.27 10.44
C ALA A 3 69.31 13.29 8.93
N LEU A 4 69.05 12.18 8.22
CA LEU A 4 68.88 12.06 6.76
C LEU A 4 68.13 10.72 6.52
N MET A 5 66.81 10.65 6.30
CA MET A 5 65.99 11.17 5.20
C MET A 5 66.41 10.62 3.84
N PHE A 6 65.65 9.67 3.27
CA PHE A 6 65.39 9.55 1.82
C PHE A 6 64.17 8.65 1.58
N ALA A 7 63.02 9.28 1.38
CA ALA A 7 61.87 8.72 0.68
C ALA A 7 61.61 9.63 -0.53
N ILE A 8 61.84 9.10 -1.72
CA ILE A 8 61.49 9.70 -3.03
C ILE A 8 60.10 9.12 -3.37
N LEU A 9 59.05 9.94 -3.45
CA LEU A 9 58.55 10.61 -4.68
C LEU A 9 58.15 9.53 -5.74
N VAL A 10 56.97 9.49 -6.37
CA VAL A 10 56.25 10.59 -7.01
C VAL A 10 54.88 10.08 -7.55
N LEU A 11 53.99 11.05 -7.87
CA LEU A 11 52.97 11.09 -8.96
C LEU A 11 51.57 10.49 -8.68
N ILE A 12 50.41 11.10 -8.97
CA ILE A 12 49.89 12.27 -9.74
C ILE A 12 48.43 12.46 -9.23
N SER A 13 47.99 13.62 -8.70
CA SER A 13 47.40 14.82 -9.33
C SER A 13 46.02 14.68 -10.02
N CYS A 14 45.20 15.72 -9.78
CA CYS A 14 43.97 16.20 -10.46
C CYS A 14 42.61 15.59 -10.06
N GLN A 15 41.51 16.35 -9.87
CA GLN A 15 41.26 17.79 -9.68
C GLN A 15 39.77 17.96 -9.27
N THR A 16 39.51 18.83 -8.28
CA THR A 16 38.38 19.78 -8.12
C THR A 16 36.91 19.39 -8.38
N GLY A 17 36.07 19.63 -7.36
CA GLY A 17 34.62 19.83 -7.46
C GLY A 17 34.11 20.78 -6.36
N GLU A 18 33.26 21.73 -6.74
CA GLU A 18 32.91 23.00 -6.09
C GLU A 18 32.18 22.89 -4.73
N LYS A 19 32.43 23.84 -3.81
CA LYS A 19 31.62 24.08 -2.61
C LYS A 19 30.78 25.36 -2.78
N LYS A 20 29.46 25.25 -2.59
CA LYS A 20 28.53 26.38 -2.37
C LYS A 20 27.74 26.16 -1.06
N PRO A 21 27.17 27.24 -0.47
CA PRO A 21 27.39 27.58 0.92
C PRO A 21 26.39 26.95 1.90
N THR A 22 26.88 26.73 3.11
CA THR A 22 26.12 26.45 4.32
C THR A 22 25.10 27.56 4.62
N ARG A 23 23.82 27.18 4.70
CA ARG A 23 22.80 27.95 5.43
C ARG A 23 22.67 27.31 6.81
N SER A 24 23.11 28.03 7.84
CA SER A 24 22.77 27.77 9.22
C SER A 24 21.27 27.99 9.40
N GLY A 25 20.51 26.90 9.45
CA GLY A 25 19.17 26.87 10.02
C GLY A 25 19.27 26.14 11.35
N SER A 26 19.10 26.88 12.44
CA SER A 26 18.87 26.33 13.77
C SER A 26 17.63 25.43 13.74
N GLY A 27 17.84 24.12 13.68
CA GLY A 27 16.83 23.11 13.92
C GLY A 27 17.29 22.28 15.10
N THR A 28 16.59 22.42 16.21
CA THR A 28 16.72 21.63 17.43
C THR A 28 16.94 20.17 17.09
N ALA A 29 18.02 19.59 17.61
CA ALA A 29 18.28 18.16 17.54
C ALA A 29 17.13 17.43 18.27
N ALA A 30 16.14 16.99 17.50
CA ALA A 30 15.21 15.98 17.97
C ALA A 30 16.02 14.68 18.08
N ASN A 31 16.18 14.23 19.32
CA ASN A 31 16.72 12.92 19.67
C ASN A 31 15.76 11.86 19.11
N GLY A 32 15.91 11.52 17.84
CA GLY A 32 15.14 10.47 17.18
C GLY A 32 15.61 9.12 17.67
N GLN A 33 14.92 8.57 18.66
CA GLN A 33 14.91 7.12 18.85
C GLN A 33 14.27 6.57 17.57
N GLU A 34 15.08 5.98 16.70
CA GLU A 34 14.63 5.34 15.46
C GLU A 34 13.73 4.15 15.84
N GLN A 35 12.44 4.41 15.97
CA GLN A 35 11.46 3.41 16.35
C GLN A 35 11.27 2.49 15.15
N SER A 36 11.87 1.30 15.20
CA SER A 36 11.78 0.31 14.14
C SER A 36 10.37 -0.30 14.10
N ILE A 37 9.47 0.32 13.35
CA ILE A 37 8.15 -0.26 13.03
C ILE A 37 8.35 -1.17 11.83
N GLN A 38 8.53 -2.48 12.05
CA GLN A 38 8.55 -3.43 10.93
C GLN A 38 7.13 -3.63 10.41
N LEU A 39 6.84 -3.07 9.23
CA LEU A 39 5.52 -3.13 8.62
C LEU A 39 5.42 -4.37 7.73
N LYS A 40 4.48 -5.26 8.05
CA LYS A 40 4.22 -6.45 7.24
C LYS A 40 3.01 -6.25 6.35
N VAL A 41 3.24 -6.25 5.02
CA VAL A 41 2.17 -6.28 4.01
C VAL A 41 1.77 -7.73 3.74
N ASN A 42 0.50 -8.08 3.99
CA ASN A 42 -0.01 -9.43 3.76
C ASN A 42 -0.63 -9.54 2.36
N ARG A 43 -0.09 -10.43 1.53
CA ARG A 43 -0.56 -10.66 0.17
C ARG A 43 -1.76 -11.58 0.10
N PHE A 44 -2.94 -11.05 0.40
CA PHE A 44 -4.18 -11.82 0.40
C PHE A 44 -4.55 -12.36 -0.98
N GLU A 45 -4.28 -11.62 -2.05
CA GLU A 45 -4.51 -12.08 -3.42
C GLU A 45 -3.70 -13.35 -3.75
N MET A 46 -2.46 -13.45 -3.26
CA MET A 46 -1.63 -14.63 -3.49
C MET A 46 -2.20 -15.85 -2.78
N ASP A 47 -2.62 -15.70 -1.53
CA ASP A 47 -3.22 -16.79 -0.76
C ASP A 47 -4.56 -17.23 -1.35
N LEU A 48 -5.39 -16.28 -1.80
CA LEU A 48 -6.72 -16.56 -2.32
C LEU A 48 -6.67 -17.31 -3.65
N PHE A 49 -5.86 -16.84 -4.61
CA PHE A 49 -5.80 -17.43 -5.95
C PHE A 49 -4.86 -18.65 -6.05
N SER A 50 -4.09 -18.96 -4.99
CA SER A 50 -3.30 -20.20 -4.92
C SER A 50 -4.11 -21.40 -4.41
N ILE A 51 -5.37 -21.22 -4.01
CA ILE A 51 -6.22 -22.30 -3.53
C ILE A 51 -6.64 -23.22 -4.68
N PRO A 52 -6.47 -24.55 -4.55
CA PRO A 52 -7.01 -25.49 -5.53
C PRO A 52 -8.54 -25.39 -5.61
N PHE A 53 -9.10 -25.40 -6.83
CA PHE A 53 -10.54 -25.19 -7.09
C PHE A 53 -11.45 -26.23 -6.41
N ASP A 54 -10.90 -27.39 -6.08
CA ASP A 54 -11.53 -28.54 -5.42
C ASP A 54 -11.60 -28.35 -3.90
N SER A 55 -10.77 -27.47 -3.35
CA SER A 55 -10.51 -27.33 -1.91
C SER A 55 -10.98 -25.99 -1.34
N VAL A 56 -11.66 -25.15 -2.13
CA VAL A 56 -12.14 -23.82 -1.69
C VAL A 56 -12.93 -23.91 -0.40
N ALA A 57 -13.91 -24.81 -0.31
CA ALA A 57 -14.74 -24.98 0.90
C ALA A 57 -13.91 -25.34 2.16
N LYS A 58 -12.82 -26.09 2.00
CA LYS A 58 -11.91 -26.47 3.11
C LYS A 58 -10.96 -25.33 3.48
N ALA A 59 -10.64 -24.43 2.55
CA ALA A 59 -9.73 -23.33 2.77
C ALA A 59 -10.38 -22.12 3.48
N VAL A 60 -11.70 -21.94 3.35
CA VAL A 60 -12.45 -20.81 3.93
C VAL A 60 -12.18 -20.60 5.43
N PRO A 61 -12.27 -21.63 6.31
CA PRO A 61 -12.00 -21.43 7.73
C PRO A 61 -10.56 -20.98 8.02
N GLY A 62 -9.59 -21.44 7.21
CA GLY A 62 -8.19 -21.04 7.32
C GLY A 62 -7.95 -19.59 6.89
N LEU A 63 -8.64 -19.14 5.84
CA LEU A 63 -8.62 -17.74 5.42
C LEU A 63 -9.27 -16.83 6.46
N GLU A 64 -10.42 -17.22 7.00
CA GLU A 64 -11.12 -16.47 8.05
C GLU A 64 -10.26 -16.35 9.31
N ALA A 65 -9.58 -17.43 9.73
CA ALA A 65 -8.67 -17.40 10.87
C ALA A 65 -7.43 -16.52 10.64
N LYS A 66 -6.90 -16.48 9.40
CA LYS A 66 -5.69 -15.71 9.07
C LYS A 66 -5.97 -14.21 8.88
N TYR A 67 -7.09 -13.87 8.25
CA TYR A 67 -7.41 -12.50 7.82
C TYR A 67 -8.48 -11.83 8.68
N GLY A 68 -9.20 -12.58 9.53
CA GLY A 68 -10.15 -12.06 10.50
C GLY A 68 -11.18 -11.11 9.85
N ALA A 69 -11.35 -9.94 10.46
CA ALA A 69 -12.31 -8.92 10.02
C ALA A 69 -12.09 -8.47 8.56
N PHE A 70 -10.85 -8.49 8.05
CA PHE A 70 -10.58 -8.14 6.66
C PHE A 70 -11.24 -9.13 5.69
N PHE A 71 -11.28 -10.42 6.01
CA PHE A 71 -11.94 -11.42 5.16
C PHE A 71 -13.44 -11.16 5.04
N ASP A 72 -14.09 -10.77 6.14
CA ASP A 72 -15.50 -10.39 6.14
C ASP A 72 -15.74 -9.11 5.32
N ILE A 73 -14.87 -8.10 5.42
CA ILE A 73 -14.94 -6.88 4.61
C ILE A 73 -14.80 -7.23 3.13
N PHE A 74 -13.80 -8.04 2.77
CA PHE A 74 -13.57 -8.45 1.39
C PHE A 74 -14.79 -9.14 0.80
N THR A 75 -15.30 -10.16 1.49
CA THR A 75 -16.38 -11.01 1.00
C THR A 75 -17.74 -10.30 0.95
N ASN A 76 -18.05 -9.44 1.93
CA ASN A 76 -19.35 -8.77 2.01
C ASN A 76 -19.38 -7.41 1.33
N LYS A 77 -18.29 -6.66 1.32
CA LYS A 77 -18.27 -5.25 0.85
C LYS A 77 -17.52 -5.06 -0.46
N ILE A 78 -16.48 -5.85 -0.72
CA ILE A 78 -15.66 -5.71 -1.93
C ILE A 78 -16.23 -6.56 -3.07
N ILE A 79 -16.37 -7.87 -2.86
CA ILE A 79 -16.86 -8.81 -3.90
C ILE A 79 -18.35 -9.17 -3.75
N ASN A 80 -18.99 -8.76 -2.66
CA ASN A 80 -20.44 -8.90 -2.41
C ASN A 80 -20.99 -10.33 -2.58
N ILE A 81 -20.26 -11.34 -2.10
CA ILE A 81 -20.70 -12.75 -2.11
C ILE A 81 -21.40 -13.16 -0.79
N GLY A 82 -21.35 -12.30 0.23
CA GLY A 82 -21.96 -12.51 1.53
C GLY A 82 -21.03 -13.17 2.56
N SER A 83 -21.62 -13.63 3.67
CA SER A 83 -20.87 -14.17 4.82
C SER A 83 -20.43 -15.62 4.62
N SER A 84 -19.26 -15.95 5.16
CA SER A 84 -18.68 -17.31 5.19
C SER A 84 -19.59 -18.37 5.82
N LYS A 85 -20.57 -17.96 6.63
CA LYS A 85 -21.51 -18.83 7.35
C LYS A 85 -22.63 -19.38 6.47
N LYS A 86 -22.82 -18.86 5.25
CA LYS A 86 -23.88 -19.33 4.34
C LYS A 86 -23.45 -20.60 3.60
N PRO A 87 -24.34 -21.59 3.40
CA PRO A 87 -24.02 -22.82 2.67
C PRO A 87 -23.48 -22.58 1.25
N GLU A 88 -24.00 -21.55 0.56
CA GLU A 88 -23.65 -21.23 -0.82
C GLU A 88 -22.32 -20.45 -0.96
N PHE A 89 -21.77 -19.95 0.15
CA PHE A 89 -20.62 -19.06 0.16
C PHE A 89 -19.41 -19.65 -0.57
N ALA A 90 -19.08 -20.92 -0.28
CA ALA A 90 -17.94 -21.59 -0.90
C ALA A 90 -18.09 -21.73 -2.41
N ASN A 91 -19.33 -21.88 -2.91
CA ASN A 91 -19.59 -21.93 -4.34
C ASN A 91 -19.40 -20.55 -4.99
N TYR A 92 -19.89 -19.48 -4.37
CA TYR A 92 -19.67 -18.12 -4.88
C TYR A 92 -18.20 -17.72 -4.86
N LEU A 93 -17.49 -18.05 -3.79
CA LEU A 93 -16.05 -17.80 -3.71
C LEU A 93 -15.29 -18.60 -4.78
N LYS A 94 -15.67 -19.86 -5.00
CA LYS A 94 -15.11 -20.68 -6.07
C LYS A 94 -15.39 -20.06 -7.45
N SER A 95 -16.61 -19.60 -7.71
CA SER A 95 -16.94 -18.91 -8.96
C SER A 95 -16.09 -17.66 -9.16
N PHE A 96 -15.81 -16.90 -8.10
CA PHE A 96 -14.93 -15.74 -8.18
C PHE A 96 -13.48 -16.10 -8.51
N ILE A 97 -12.90 -17.09 -7.82
CA ILE A 97 -11.49 -17.51 -8.02
C ILE A 97 -11.29 -18.18 -9.39
N THR A 98 -12.30 -18.92 -9.87
CA THR A 98 -12.26 -19.63 -11.15
C THR A 98 -12.74 -18.80 -12.34
N ASP A 99 -13.23 -17.57 -12.09
CA ASP A 99 -13.59 -16.66 -13.16
C ASP A 99 -12.35 -16.33 -14.02
N ARG A 100 -12.52 -16.45 -15.34
CA ARG A 100 -11.41 -16.26 -16.29
C ARG A 100 -10.84 -14.85 -16.20
N TYR A 101 -11.69 -13.84 -16.06
CA TYR A 101 -11.24 -12.45 -15.98
C TYR A 101 -10.44 -12.23 -14.70
N MET A 102 -10.96 -12.67 -13.55
CA MET A 102 -10.26 -12.54 -12.26
C MET A 102 -8.94 -13.29 -12.24
N PHE A 103 -8.89 -14.50 -12.79
CA PHE A 103 -7.64 -15.27 -12.88
C PHE A 103 -6.60 -14.60 -13.77
N LEU A 104 -7.00 -14.04 -14.93
CA LEU A 104 -6.09 -13.31 -15.81
C LEU A 104 -5.59 -12.01 -15.15
N THR A 105 -6.45 -11.29 -14.45
CA THR A 105 -6.07 -10.13 -13.63
C THR A 105 -5.04 -10.54 -12.58
N PHE A 106 -5.24 -11.67 -11.89
CA PHE A 106 -4.28 -12.20 -10.92
C PHE A 106 -2.93 -12.54 -11.56
N GLN A 107 -2.91 -13.18 -12.73
CA GLN A 107 -1.65 -13.43 -13.45
C GLN A 107 -0.92 -12.12 -13.78
N LYS A 108 -1.65 -11.09 -14.22
CA LYS A 108 -1.05 -9.78 -14.50
C LYS A 108 -0.52 -9.12 -13.25
N VAL A 109 -1.27 -9.15 -12.14
CA VAL A 109 -0.80 -8.66 -10.84
C VAL A 109 0.48 -9.38 -10.42
N LYS A 110 0.55 -10.71 -10.59
CA LYS A 110 1.75 -11.50 -10.25
C LYS A 110 2.97 -11.15 -11.12
N GLU A 111 2.76 -10.88 -12.41
CA GLU A 111 3.81 -10.43 -13.33
C GLU A 111 4.32 -9.03 -12.94
N VAL A 112 3.39 -8.12 -12.64
CA VAL A 112 3.68 -6.72 -12.32
C VAL A 112 4.26 -6.59 -10.90
N TYR A 113 3.80 -7.41 -9.96
CA TYR A 113 4.23 -7.44 -8.56
C TYR A 113 4.73 -8.84 -8.15
N PRO A 114 5.93 -9.25 -8.59
CA PRO A 114 6.57 -10.49 -8.10
C PRO A 114 6.76 -10.46 -6.58
N ASP A 115 7.16 -9.29 -6.07
CA ASP A 115 7.20 -8.93 -4.66
C ASP A 115 6.50 -7.58 -4.43
N ILE A 116 6.44 -7.15 -3.17
CA ILE A 116 5.81 -5.89 -2.75
C ILE A 116 6.79 -5.04 -1.91
N ASN A 117 8.10 -5.33 -2.01
CA ASN A 117 9.09 -4.78 -1.08
C ASN A 117 9.20 -3.26 -1.23
N THR A 118 9.24 -2.74 -2.46
CA THR A 118 9.29 -1.28 -2.70
C THR A 118 8.10 -0.56 -2.07
N GLN A 119 6.88 -1.07 -2.26
CA GLN A 119 5.68 -0.48 -1.67
C GLN A 119 5.65 -0.65 -0.15
N ALA A 120 6.12 -1.79 0.36
CA ALA A 120 6.23 -2.04 1.79
C ALA A 120 7.21 -1.06 2.45
N ASP A 121 8.39 -0.86 1.87
CA ASP A 121 9.41 0.08 2.37
C ASP A 121 8.89 1.53 2.34
N GLU A 122 8.21 1.93 1.27
CA GLU A 122 7.60 3.26 1.17
C GLU A 122 6.49 3.47 2.21
N LEU A 123 5.62 2.48 2.40
CA LEU A 123 4.58 2.52 3.42
C LEU A 123 5.18 2.52 4.83
N GLU A 124 6.22 1.72 5.09
CA GLU A 124 6.92 1.68 6.37
C GLU A 124 7.46 3.07 6.73
N ASN A 125 8.20 3.68 5.80
CA ASN A 125 8.72 5.04 5.98
C ASN A 125 7.62 6.08 6.20
N ALA A 126 6.48 5.94 5.50
CA ALA A 126 5.35 6.85 5.66
C ALA A 126 4.65 6.67 7.02
N PHE A 127 4.48 5.43 7.48
CA PHE A 127 3.81 5.13 8.74
C PHE A 127 4.71 5.39 9.97
N ILE A 128 6.03 5.29 9.84
CA ILE A 128 6.97 5.78 10.86
C ILE A 128 6.73 7.27 11.11
N ARG A 129 6.73 8.09 10.05
CA ARG A 129 6.46 9.54 10.16
C ARG A 129 5.05 9.82 10.65
N TYR A 130 4.07 9.05 10.22
CA TYR A 130 2.69 9.19 10.71
C TYR A 130 2.62 8.97 12.22
N HIS A 131 3.28 7.94 12.75
CA HIS A 131 3.26 7.62 14.17
C HIS A 131 4.09 8.62 15.01
N GLU A 132 5.17 9.18 14.46
CA GLU A 132 5.90 10.30 15.11
C GLU A 132 5.01 11.53 15.33
N ILE A 133 4.11 11.81 14.38
CA ILE A 133 3.18 12.96 14.46
C ILE A 133 1.96 12.61 15.32
N PHE A 134 1.47 11.37 15.24
CA PHE A 134 0.26 10.89 15.90
C PHE A 134 0.53 9.63 16.72
N PRO A 135 1.24 9.72 17.85
CA PRO A 135 1.65 8.55 18.64
C PRO A 135 0.47 7.77 19.25
N GLU A 136 -0.68 8.41 19.42
CA GLU A 136 -1.89 7.80 19.97
C GLU A 136 -2.73 7.06 18.92
N LYS A 137 -2.40 7.21 17.62
CA LYS A 137 -3.14 6.59 16.53
C LYS A 137 -2.63 5.19 16.23
N VAL A 138 -3.58 4.31 15.90
CA VAL A 138 -3.31 2.91 15.57
C VAL A 138 -2.65 2.82 14.20
N ILE A 139 -1.67 1.94 14.07
CA ILE A 139 -1.09 1.55 12.79
C ILE A 139 -1.94 0.39 12.24
N PRO A 140 -2.50 0.51 11.01
CA PRO A 140 -3.37 -0.52 10.47
C PRO A 140 -2.62 -1.79 10.11
N HIS A 141 -3.37 -2.88 9.92
CA HIS A 141 -2.89 -4.04 9.20
C HIS A 141 -2.96 -3.80 7.70
N PHE A 142 -1.87 -4.13 7.02
CA PHE A 142 -1.72 -3.90 5.59
C PHE A 142 -2.02 -5.17 4.79
N TYR A 143 -2.87 -5.03 3.77
CA TYR A 143 -3.23 -6.11 2.88
C TYR A 143 -3.15 -5.67 1.42
N THR A 144 -2.84 -6.60 0.52
CA THR A 144 -3.05 -6.42 -0.92
C THR A 144 -4.17 -7.34 -1.38
N LEU A 145 -4.96 -6.90 -2.37
CA LEU A 145 -6.10 -7.65 -2.89
C LEU A 145 -6.32 -7.40 -4.39
N ILE A 146 -7.27 -8.13 -4.96
CA ILE A 146 -7.81 -7.91 -6.31
C ILE A 146 -9.31 -7.65 -6.15
N SER A 147 -9.75 -6.45 -6.53
CA SER A 147 -11.13 -5.98 -6.31
C SER A 147 -12.04 -6.05 -7.54
N GLY A 148 -11.47 -6.40 -8.70
CA GLY A 148 -12.16 -6.30 -9.99
C GLY A 148 -12.23 -4.85 -10.49
N TYR A 149 -11.18 -4.07 -10.24
CA TYR A 149 -10.99 -2.68 -10.68
C TYR A 149 -11.95 -1.64 -10.08
N ASN A 150 -12.69 -2.02 -9.04
CA ASN A 150 -13.75 -1.19 -8.44
C ASN A 150 -13.23 -0.15 -7.45
N GLN A 151 -12.27 -0.50 -6.60
CA GLN A 151 -11.77 0.36 -5.53
C GLN A 151 -10.25 0.31 -5.51
N SER A 152 -9.58 1.46 -5.34
CA SER A 152 -8.11 1.51 -5.28
C SER A 152 -7.57 1.14 -3.90
N VAL A 153 -8.20 1.69 -2.86
CA VAL A 153 -7.81 1.51 -1.46
C VAL A 153 -9.08 1.29 -0.65
N VAL A 154 -9.02 0.35 0.28
CA VAL A 154 -10.10 0.02 1.22
C VAL A 154 -9.58 0.23 2.63
N THR A 155 -10.27 1.06 3.39
CA THR A 155 -9.96 1.33 4.80
C THR A 155 -11.09 0.90 5.72
N ALA A 156 -10.72 0.41 6.89
CA ALA A 156 -11.60 0.19 8.05
C ALA A 156 -10.78 0.40 9.33
N ASP A 157 -11.41 0.30 10.51
CA ASP A 157 -10.86 0.69 11.83
C ASP A 157 -9.35 0.40 12.03
N SER A 158 -8.89 -0.80 11.67
CA SER A 158 -7.48 -1.20 11.77
C SER A 158 -6.97 -1.89 10.50
N VAL A 159 -7.54 -1.57 9.35
CA VAL A 159 -7.28 -2.26 8.09
C VAL A 159 -7.03 -1.24 6.98
N LEU A 160 -5.91 -1.40 6.28
CA LEU A 160 -5.60 -0.71 5.04
C LEU A 160 -5.30 -1.75 3.97
N ALA A 161 -6.18 -1.85 2.98
CA ALA A 161 -6.08 -2.84 1.93
C ALA A 161 -5.97 -2.16 0.56
N ILE A 162 -5.02 -2.61 -0.25
CA ILE A 162 -4.67 -2.00 -1.54
C ILE A 162 -5.04 -2.96 -2.67
N SER A 163 -5.82 -2.46 -3.62
CA SER A 163 -6.22 -3.22 -4.81
C SER A 163 -5.15 -3.12 -5.90
N LEU A 164 -4.27 -4.12 -6.01
CA LEU A 164 -3.14 -4.09 -6.95
C LEU A 164 -3.59 -4.09 -8.42
N ASP A 165 -4.79 -4.59 -8.70
CA ASP A 165 -5.42 -4.54 -10.01
C ASP A 165 -5.72 -3.11 -10.49
N LYS A 166 -5.71 -2.11 -9.58
CA LYS A 166 -5.80 -0.68 -9.94
C LYS A 166 -4.48 -0.02 -10.28
N TYR A 167 -3.36 -0.74 -10.15
CA TYR A 167 -2.02 -0.17 -10.31
C TYR A 167 -1.16 -1.05 -11.23
N LEU A 168 -1.68 -1.42 -12.40
CA LEU A 168 -0.99 -2.26 -13.39
C LEU A 168 -0.21 -1.45 -14.43
N GLY A 169 -0.27 -0.12 -14.36
CA GLY A 169 0.32 0.81 -15.30
C GLY A 169 -0.72 1.41 -16.27
N PRO A 170 -0.53 2.66 -16.72
CA PRO A 170 -1.53 3.39 -17.50
C PRO A 170 -1.88 2.73 -18.84
N ASP A 171 -0.94 1.98 -19.41
CA ASP A 171 -1.05 1.31 -20.71
C ASP A 171 -1.57 -0.14 -20.61
N CYS A 172 -2.11 -0.53 -19.45
CA CYS A 172 -2.66 -1.87 -19.27
C CYS A 172 -3.92 -2.08 -20.11
N GLU A 173 -3.92 -3.11 -20.97
CA GLU A 173 -5.03 -3.44 -21.88
C GLU A 173 -6.38 -3.67 -21.17
N TYR A 174 -6.36 -4.13 -19.91
CA TYR A 174 -7.59 -4.33 -19.14
C TYR A 174 -8.31 -3.00 -18.88
N TYR A 175 -7.57 -1.89 -18.76
CA TYR A 175 -8.15 -0.57 -18.55
C TYR A 175 -8.83 -0.04 -19.81
N ASP A 176 -8.36 -0.44 -21.00
CA ASP A 176 -9.06 -0.20 -22.28
C ASP A 176 -10.38 -0.94 -22.36
N ASN A 177 -10.37 -2.23 -22.03
CA ASN A 177 -11.58 -3.06 -22.07
C ASN A 177 -12.66 -2.58 -21.10
N LEU A 178 -12.26 -1.92 -20.00
CA LEU A 178 -13.17 -1.29 -19.04
C LEU A 178 -13.65 0.11 -19.45
N GLY A 179 -13.15 0.66 -20.57
CA GLY A 179 -13.52 1.99 -21.05
C GLY A 179 -13.01 3.14 -20.18
N LEU A 180 -11.95 2.92 -19.37
CA LEU A 180 -11.40 3.97 -18.51
C LEU A 180 -10.76 5.08 -19.35
N ALA A 181 -10.99 6.34 -19.01
CA ALA A 181 -10.39 7.45 -19.73
C ALA A 181 -8.90 7.61 -19.42
N MET A 182 -8.10 8.11 -20.37
CA MET A 182 -6.64 8.28 -20.20
C MET A 182 -6.26 9.04 -18.93
N TYR A 183 -7.01 10.09 -18.55
CA TYR A 183 -6.70 10.86 -17.34
C TYR A 183 -6.86 10.05 -16.05
N GLN A 184 -7.78 9.08 -16.02
CA GLN A 184 -7.96 8.18 -14.87
C GLN A 184 -6.79 7.20 -14.77
N ARG A 185 -6.33 6.70 -15.91
CA ARG A 185 -5.25 5.71 -15.98
C ARG A 185 -3.88 6.25 -15.62
N ARG A 186 -3.65 7.56 -15.80
CA ARG A 186 -2.37 8.21 -15.46
C ARG A 186 -1.95 8.01 -14.00
N VAL A 187 -2.90 7.82 -13.10
CA VAL A 187 -2.65 7.57 -11.67
C VAL A 187 -2.77 6.08 -11.29
N MET A 188 -3.03 5.20 -12.26
CA MET A 188 -3.18 3.75 -12.09
C MET A 188 -1.85 3.02 -12.31
N ASP A 189 -0.79 3.53 -11.67
CA ASP A 189 0.59 3.05 -11.76
C ASP A 189 1.15 2.69 -10.38
N LYS A 190 2.15 1.79 -10.34
CA LYS A 190 2.85 1.38 -9.12
C LYS A 190 3.31 2.55 -8.25
N ALA A 191 3.75 3.64 -8.86
CA ALA A 191 4.23 4.82 -8.15
C ALA A 191 3.17 5.50 -7.27
N TYR A 192 1.88 5.26 -7.55
CA TYR A 192 0.77 5.85 -6.79
C TYR A 192 0.28 4.96 -5.65
N VAL A 193 0.71 3.70 -5.56
CA VAL A 193 0.24 2.74 -4.55
C VAL A 193 0.39 3.29 -3.14
N SER A 194 1.61 3.68 -2.75
CA SER A 194 1.91 4.15 -1.40
C SER A 194 1.27 5.50 -1.11
N THR A 195 1.22 6.38 -2.12
CA THR A 195 0.62 7.72 -2.01
C THR A 195 -0.89 7.62 -1.79
N ASP A 196 -1.59 6.82 -2.59
CA ASP A 196 -3.03 6.64 -2.48
C ASP A 196 -3.40 5.87 -1.20
N ALA A 197 -2.58 4.91 -0.77
CA ALA A 197 -2.78 4.20 0.48
C ALA A 197 -2.71 5.16 1.69
N MET A 198 -1.67 5.99 1.77
CA MET A 198 -1.55 7.02 2.80
C MET A 198 -2.68 8.02 2.74
N ARG A 199 -3.06 8.45 1.53
CA ARG A 199 -4.19 9.35 1.33
C ARG A 199 -5.47 8.70 1.85
N GLY A 200 -5.80 7.50 1.42
CA GLY A 200 -6.99 6.76 1.84
C GLY A 200 -7.08 6.63 3.37
N TRP A 201 -5.96 6.30 4.01
CA TRP A 201 -5.85 6.21 5.47
C TRP A 201 -6.08 7.55 6.18
N CYS A 202 -5.41 8.61 5.74
CA CYS A 202 -5.60 9.95 6.33
C CYS A 202 -7.04 10.46 6.13
N TYR A 203 -7.64 10.19 4.97
CA TYR A 203 -9.04 10.55 4.74
C TYR A 203 -9.97 9.80 5.71
N SER A 204 -9.78 8.50 5.95
CA SER A 204 -10.59 7.75 6.93
C SER A 204 -10.42 8.27 8.35
N GLU A 205 -9.19 8.56 8.77
CA GLU A 205 -8.90 8.96 10.15
C GLU A 205 -9.32 10.40 10.50
N PHE A 206 -9.18 11.34 9.56
CA PHE A 206 -9.35 12.76 9.84
C PHE A 206 -10.63 13.37 9.27
N MET A 207 -11.13 12.89 8.12
CA MET A 207 -12.31 13.50 7.49
C MET A 207 -13.62 12.84 7.89
N PHE A 208 -13.62 11.55 8.25
CA PHE A 208 -14.84 10.88 8.74
C PHE A 208 -15.10 11.13 10.22
N ASN A 209 -14.15 11.74 10.93
CA ASN A 209 -14.31 12.09 12.35
C ASN A 209 -14.77 13.55 12.57
N ASP A 210 -15.27 14.22 11.52
CA ASP A 210 -15.96 15.53 11.57
C ASP A 210 -17.34 15.41 12.26
N SER A 211 -17.33 14.87 13.47
CA SER A 211 -18.48 14.88 14.38
C SER A 211 -18.77 16.32 14.80
N ALA A 212 -19.76 16.93 14.13
CA ALA A 212 -20.63 18.05 14.55
C ALA A 212 -20.04 19.38 15.11
N GLU A 213 -18.77 19.47 15.49
CA GLU A 213 -18.19 20.65 16.17
C GLU A 213 -17.30 21.54 15.30
N ASN A 214 -17.01 21.15 14.05
CA ASN A 214 -16.24 21.99 13.13
C ASN A 214 -17.13 23.05 12.45
N VAL A 215 -17.37 24.15 13.18
CA VAL A 215 -18.13 25.33 12.73
C VAL A 215 -17.55 25.98 11.47
N LEU A 216 -16.28 25.71 11.15
CA LEU A 216 -15.61 26.21 9.95
C LEU A 216 -16.07 25.46 8.68
N THR A 217 -16.33 24.17 8.77
CA THR A 217 -16.81 23.36 7.63
C THR A 217 -18.25 23.72 7.26
N ASN A 218 -19.06 24.09 8.26
CA ASN A 218 -20.47 24.45 8.08
C ASN A 218 -20.69 25.84 7.45
N ASN A 219 -19.65 26.68 7.36
CA ASN A 219 -19.75 28.06 6.89
C ASN A 219 -19.09 28.33 5.53
N VAL A 220 -18.46 27.35 4.88
CA VAL A 220 -17.69 27.59 3.63
C VAL A 220 -18.39 27.09 2.35
N VAL A 221 -19.53 26.39 2.43
CA VAL A 221 -20.27 25.98 1.21
C VAL A 221 -21.74 26.39 1.28
N ARG A 222 -21.99 27.70 1.26
CA ARG A 222 -23.24 28.30 0.75
C ARG A 222 -22.96 29.62 0.06
N ARG A 223 -22.39 29.57 -1.15
CA ARG A 223 -22.62 30.53 -2.22
C ARG A 223 -22.62 29.82 -3.56
#